data_AF-A0AAD1HR59-F1
#
_entry.id   AF-A0AAD1HR59-F1
#
_cell.length_a   1.000
_cell.length_b   1.000
_cell.length_c   1.000
_cell.angle_alpha   90.00
_cell.angle_beta   90.00
_cell.angle_gamma   90.00
#
_symmetry.space_group_name_H-M   'P 1'
#
loop_
_entity.id
_entity.type
_entity.pdbx_description
1 polymer ?
#
loop_
_entity_poly.entity_id
_entity_poly.type
_entity_poly.pdbx_seq_one_letter_code
_entity_poly.pdbx_strand_id
1 'polypeptide(L)'
;MARKATKPKERVCVDCVTEGITSKRKAPHPGPRCATHHRAKKRERSSGSWAARILATYGITADEYWEIYEFQGGRCYICQRSTGKIKRLSVDHDHKTGIIRGLLCTMCNKYTLGWARDCIEFFKRAIAYLTSPPAVQVIGERIAPIEADKLRSQP
;
A
#
# COMPACT_ATOMS: atom_id res chain seq x y z
N MET A 1 1.87 -58.11 -20.65
CA MET A 1 2.50 -57.81 -19.34
C MET A 1 2.15 -56.37 -18.95
N ALA A 2 1.43 -56.16 -17.85
CA ALA A 2 1.02 -54.83 -17.41
C ALA A 2 2.23 -54.04 -16.87
N ARG A 3 2.52 -52.88 -17.46
CA ARG A 3 3.52 -51.94 -16.94
C ARG A 3 3.08 -51.45 -15.56
N LYS A 4 3.78 -51.86 -14.50
CA LYS A 4 3.58 -51.31 -13.15
C LYS A 4 3.80 -49.80 -13.20
N ALA A 5 2.78 -49.02 -12.83
CA ALA A 5 2.90 -47.58 -12.63
C ALA A 5 3.90 -47.33 -11.49
N THR A 6 5.02 -46.65 -11.79
CA THR A 6 5.99 -46.24 -10.79
C THR A 6 5.36 -45.16 -9.90
N LYS A 7 5.37 -45.36 -8.57
CA LYS A 7 4.88 -44.35 -7.63
C LYS A 7 5.63 -43.03 -7.88
N PRO A 8 4.93 -41.88 -7.94
CA PRO A 8 5.59 -40.59 -8.12
C PRO A 8 6.57 -40.36 -6.95
N LYS A 9 7.83 -40.06 -7.28
CA LYS A 9 8.86 -39.74 -6.27
C LYS A 9 8.33 -38.62 -5.37
N GLU A 10 8.42 -38.81 -4.06
CA GLU A 10 8.06 -37.81 -3.06
C GLU A 10 8.86 -36.53 -3.35
N ARG A 11 8.19 -35.43 -3.70
CA ARG A 11 8.85 -34.18 -4.08
C ARG A 11 9.39 -33.52 -2.81
N VAL A 12 10.71 -33.48 -2.67
CA VAL A 12 11.40 -32.81 -1.56
C VAL A 12 11.77 -31.38 -1.97
N CYS A 13 11.72 -30.46 -1.01
CA CYS A 13 12.15 -29.08 -1.22
C CYS A 13 13.66 -28.99 -1.47
N VAL A 14 14.06 -28.36 -2.57
CA VAL A 14 15.48 -28.19 -2.93
C VAL A 14 16.27 -27.40 -1.89
N ASP A 15 15.66 -26.37 -1.30
CA ASP A 15 16.32 -25.52 -0.30
C ASP A 15 16.47 -26.24 1.05
N CYS A 16 15.46 -27.02 1.50
CA CYS A 16 15.60 -27.88 2.68
C CYS A 16 16.74 -28.90 2.55
N VAL A 17 16.92 -29.50 1.36
CA VAL A 17 18.02 -30.44 1.10
C VAL A 17 19.36 -29.72 1.22
N THR A 18 19.45 -28.52 0.63
CA THR A 18 20.66 -27.68 0.66
C THR A 18 21.02 -27.25 2.09
N GLU A 19 20.02 -26.91 2.91
CA GLU A 19 20.19 -26.44 4.29
C GLU A 19 20.31 -27.59 5.31
N GLY A 20 20.31 -28.85 4.89
CA GLY A 20 20.37 -30.01 5.79
C GLY A 20 19.14 -30.19 6.68
N ILE A 21 18.00 -29.58 6.32
CA ILE A 21 16.76 -29.66 7.09
C ILE A 21 16.08 -31.01 6.85
N THR A 22 16.13 -31.90 7.84
CA THR A 22 15.59 -33.27 7.78
C THR A 22 14.08 -33.36 7.96
N SER A 23 13.42 -32.29 8.42
CA SER A 23 11.95 -32.28 8.58
C SER A 23 11.26 -32.34 7.20
N LYS A 24 10.47 -33.39 6.96
CA LYS A 24 9.68 -33.60 5.72
C LYS A 24 8.54 -32.59 5.61
N ARG A 25 8.84 -31.32 5.35
CA ARG A 25 7.83 -30.30 5.10
C ARG A 25 7.22 -30.56 3.71
N LYS A 26 5.98 -31.07 3.68
CA LYS A 26 5.23 -31.30 2.44
C LYS A 26 5.20 -30.01 1.61
N ALA A 27 5.56 -30.08 0.33
CA ALA A 27 5.38 -28.98 -0.60
C ALA A 27 3.91 -28.98 -1.06
N PRO A 28 3.08 -27.99 -0.68
CA PRO A 28 1.65 -28.00 -0.98
C PRO A 28 1.31 -27.60 -2.43
N HIS A 29 2.32 -27.36 -3.29
CA HIS A 29 2.16 -26.90 -4.67
C HIS A 29 3.19 -27.59 -5.59
N PRO A 30 2.93 -27.70 -6.91
CA PRO A 30 3.78 -28.42 -7.87
C PRO A 30 5.18 -27.80 -8.11
N GLY A 31 5.62 -26.85 -7.28
CA GLY A 31 6.93 -26.19 -7.36
C GLY A 31 8.05 -26.92 -6.59
N PRO A 32 9.32 -26.54 -6.80
CA PRO A 32 10.49 -27.21 -6.23
C PRO A 32 10.73 -26.91 -4.73
N ARG A 33 9.87 -26.14 -4.08
CA ARG A 33 10.10 -25.57 -2.73
C ARG A 33 8.95 -25.87 -1.77
N CYS A 34 9.25 -26.01 -0.48
CA CYS A 34 8.24 -26.04 0.58
C CYS A 34 7.59 -24.66 0.75
N ALA A 35 6.46 -24.60 1.47
CA ALA A 35 5.74 -23.35 1.69
C ALA A 35 6.60 -22.25 2.34
N THR A 36 7.51 -22.62 3.25
CA THR A 36 8.39 -21.68 3.97
C THR A 36 9.43 -21.07 3.02
N HIS A 37 10.22 -21.88 2.33
CA HIS A 37 11.22 -21.40 1.37
C HIS A 37 10.59 -20.69 0.18
N HIS A 38 9.43 -21.15 -0.29
CA HIS A 38 8.67 -20.44 -1.32
C HIS A 38 8.27 -19.02 -0.85
N ARG A 39 7.76 -18.87 0.39
CA ARG A 39 7.43 -17.56 0.96
C ARG A 39 8.68 -16.69 1.14
N ALA A 40 9.79 -17.26 1.58
CA ALA A 40 11.06 -16.54 1.75
C ALA A 40 11.59 -16.02 0.40
N LYS A 41 11.72 -16.89 -0.60
CA LYS A 41 12.19 -16.49 -1.94
C LYS A 41 11.24 -15.50 -2.62
N LYS A 42 9.93 -15.63 -2.39
CA LYS A 42 8.93 -14.64 -2.85
C LYS A 42 9.15 -13.28 -2.20
N ARG A 43 9.43 -13.21 -0.88
CA ARG A 43 9.71 -11.95 -0.17
C ARG A 43 11.00 -11.28 -0.64
N GLU A 44 12.06 -12.05 -0.82
CA GLU A 44 13.36 -11.58 -1.32
C GLU A 44 13.21 -10.99 -2.73
N ARG A 45 12.65 -11.76 -3.67
CA ARG A 45 12.40 -11.31 -5.05
C ARG A 45 11.50 -10.07 -5.09
N SER A 46 10.47 -10.03 -4.25
CA SER A 46 9.55 -8.89 -4.17
C SER A 46 10.22 -7.62 -3.64
N SER A 47 11.28 -7.73 -2.84
CA SER A 47 12.00 -6.57 -2.30
C SER A 47 12.97 -6.01 -3.35
N GLY A 48 13.72 -6.89 -4.01
CA GLY A 48 14.59 -6.50 -5.13
C GLY A 48 13.81 -5.94 -6.33
N SER A 49 12.67 -6.55 -6.67
CA SER A 49 11.83 -6.05 -7.78
C SER A 49 11.19 -4.69 -7.48
N TRP A 50 10.91 -4.39 -6.21
CA TRP A 50 10.36 -3.10 -5.82
C TRP A 50 11.39 -1.98 -5.96
N ALA A 51 12.61 -2.18 -5.46
CA ALA A 51 13.68 -1.19 -5.56
C ALA A 51 14.01 -0.89 -7.04
N ALA A 52 14.18 -1.94 -7.85
CA ALA A 52 14.41 -1.79 -9.29
C ALA A 52 13.26 -1.04 -10.00
N ARG A 53 12.00 -1.33 -9.62
CA ARG A 53 10.83 -0.65 -10.19
C ARG A 53 10.79 0.82 -9.81
N ILE A 54 11.07 1.16 -8.55
CA ILE A 54 11.06 2.56 -8.11
C ILE A 54 12.13 3.35 -8.85
N LEU A 55 13.34 2.81 -8.97
CA LEU A 55 14.42 3.45 -9.74
C LEU A 55 14.01 3.66 -11.20
N ALA A 56 13.49 2.62 -11.85
CA ALA A 56 13.08 2.71 -13.25
C ALA A 56 11.87 3.63 -13.50
N THR A 57 10.97 3.79 -12.52
CA THR A 57 9.72 4.56 -12.70
C THR A 57 9.87 6.02 -12.28
N TYR A 58 10.61 6.27 -11.20
CA TYR A 58 10.68 7.58 -10.54
C TYR A 58 12.09 8.15 -10.47
N GLY A 59 13.12 7.38 -10.85
CA GLY A 59 14.51 7.85 -10.84
C GLY A 59 15.13 7.95 -9.45
N ILE A 60 14.48 7.43 -8.40
CA ILE A 60 15.03 7.41 -7.03
C ILE A 60 15.43 6.00 -6.60
N THR A 61 16.44 5.94 -5.76
CA THR A 61 16.90 4.73 -5.09
C THR A 61 15.97 4.32 -3.95
N ALA A 62 16.16 3.10 -3.44
CA ALA A 62 15.44 2.65 -2.26
C ALA A 62 15.82 3.48 -1.01
N ASP A 63 17.06 3.96 -0.92
CA ASP A 63 17.53 4.74 0.22
C ASP A 63 16.91 6.14 0.22
N GLU A 64 16.89 6.83 -0.92
CA GLU A 64 16.18 8.12 -1.07
C GLU A 64 14.68 8.00 -0.76
N TYR A 65 14.04 6.88 -1.14
CA TYR A 65 12.65 6.62 -0.72
C TYR A 65 12.51 6.59 0.81
N TRP A 66 13.44 5.92 1.50
CA TRP A 66 13.41 5.84 2.96
C TRP A 66 13.78 7.16 3.62
N GLU A 67 14.67 7.96 3.04
CA GLU A 67 14.94 9.33 3.51
C GLU A 67 13.67 10.19 3.48
N ILE A 68 12.91 10.17 2.38
CA ILE A 68 11.62 10.86 2.29
C ILE A 68 10.63 10.30 3.31
N TYR A 69 10.60 8.97 3.49
CA TYR A 69 9.71 8.31 4.44
C TYR A 69 9.98 8.76 5.89
N GLU A 70 11.25 8.79 6.30
CA GLU A 70 11.67 9.23 7.63
C GLU A 70 11.42 10.73 7.81
N PHE A 71 11.71 11.55 6.80
CA PHE A 71 11.39 12.99 6.83
C PHE A 71 9.89 13.25 7.04
N GLN A 72 9.01 12.41 6.47
CA GLN A 72 7.56 12.47 6.69
C GLN A 72 7.09 11.83 8.02
N GLY A 73 8.00 11.41 8.91
CA GLY A 73 7.67 10.76 10.18
C GLY A 73 7.08 9.36 9.99
N GLY A 74 7.43 8.67 8.91
CA GLY A 74 6.99 7.32 8.58
C GLY A 74 5.51 7.19 8.23
N ARG A 75 4.90 8.25 7.71
CA ARG A 75 3.45 8.31 7.42
C ARG A 75 3.14 9.01 6.10
N CYS A 76 1.93 8.76 5.60
CA CYS A 76 1.36 9.50 4.47
C CYS A 76 1.27 10.98 4.82
N TYR A 77 1.89 11.83 4.00
CA TYR A 77 1.98 13.27 4.26
C TYR A 77 0.61 13.95 4.39
N ILE A 78 -0.39 13.52 3.62
CA ILE A 78 -1.73 14.13 3.63
C ILE A 78 -2.56 13.65 4.82
N CYS A 79 -2.82 12.34 4.93
CA CYS A 79 -3.79 11.87 5.92
C CYS A 79 -3.20 11.64 7.32
N GLN A 80 -1.87 11.58 7.46
CA GLN A 80 -1.15 11.32 8.72
C GLN A 80 -1.54 10.03 9.46
N ARG A 81 -2.33 9.16 8.81
CA ARG A 81 -2.89 7.93 9.36
C ARG A 81 -2.19 6.68 8.82
N SER A 82 -1.95 6.63 7.51
CA SER A 82 -1.34 5.46 6.88
C SER A 82 0.17 5.45 7.09
N THR A 83 0.70 4.36 7.64
CA THR A 83 2.11 4.22 8.05
C THR A 83 3.00 3.52 7.02
N GLY A 84 2.47 3.04 5.89
CA GLY A 84 3.28 2.27 4.94
C GLY A 84 3.60 0.82 5.36
N LYS A 85 3.28 0.41 6.60
CA LYS A 85 3.62 -0.92 7.16
C LYS A 85 2.94 -2.10 6.47
N ILE A 86 1.65 -1.96 6.14
CA ILE A 86 0.88 -3.00 5.43
C ILE A 86 1.14 -2.92 3.92
N LYS A 87 1.11 -1.71 3.38
CA LYS A 87 1.35 -1.41 1.97
C LYS A 87 2.20 -0.16 1.90
N ARG A 88 3.35 -0.27 1.22
CA ARG A 88 4.27 0.86 1.00
C ARG A 88 3.53 2.07 0.45
N LEU A 89 3.93 3.25 0.90
CA LEU A 89 3.41 4.51 0.38
C LEU A 89 3.85 4.68 -1.09
N SER A 90 2.97 5.24 -1.91
CA SER A 90 3.22 5.57 -3.30
C SER A 90 4.08 6.82 -3.40
N VAL A 91 5.03 6.82 -4.34
CA VAL A 91 5.76 8.04 -4.74
C VAL A 91 4.80 8.92 -5.55
N ASP A 92 4.54 10.11 -5.04
CA ASP A 92 3.74 11.15 -5.69
C ASP A 92 4.65 12.15 -6.40
N HIS A 93 4.22 12.61 -7.57
CA HIS A 93 4.98 13.53 -8.41
C HIS A 93 4.02 14.46 -9.15
N ASP A 94 4.51 15.65 -9.47
CA ASP A 94 3.77 16.58 -10.32
C ASP A 94 3.80 16.09 -11.77
N HIS A 95 2.62 15.84 -12.35
CA HIS A 95 2.47 15.37 -13.72
C HIS A 95 2.91 16.38 -14.79
N LYS A 96 3.13 17.66 -14.45
CA LYS A 96 3.61 18.69 -15.37
C LYS A 96 5.13 18.80 -15.40
N THR A 97 5.75 18.76 -14.21
CA THR A 97 7.19 19.01 -14.04
C THR A 97 8.00 17.72 -13.83
N GLY A 98 7.34 16.62 -13.47
CA GLY A 98 7.99 15.37 -13.07
C GLY A 98 8.60 15.41 -11.67
N ILE A 99 8.54 16.54 -10.96
CA ILE A 99 9.15 16.70 -9.64
C ILE A 99 8.44 15.79 -8.63
N ILE A 100 9.23 14.98 -7.92
CA ILE A 100 8.74 14.17 -6.80
C ILE A 100 8.33 15.09 -5.66
N ARG A 101 7.09 14.92 -5.18
CA ARG A 101 6.53 15.72 -4.09
C ARG A 101 6.66 15.04 -2.74
N GLY A 102 6.54 13.72 -2.70
CA GLY A 102 6.62 12.94 -1.46
C GLY A 102 5.96 11.57 -1.54
N LEU A 103 5.61 11.02 -0.38
CA LEU A 103 5.02 9.69 -0.24
C LEU A 103 3.60 9.74 0.31
N LEU A 104 2.66 9.13 -0.41
CA LEU A 104 1.23 9.14 -0.09
C LEU A 104 0.64 7.74 -0.05
N CYS A 105 -0.38 7.51 0.78
CA CYS A 105 -1.12 6.25 0.71
C CYS A 105 -2.00 6.20 -0.55
N THR A 106 -2.45 5.01 -0.95
CA THR A 106 -3.28 4.85 -2.15
C THR A 106 -4.55 5.71 -2.11
N MET A 107 -5.16 5.87 -0.92
CA MET A 107 -6.35 6.71 -0.75
C MET A 107 -6.06 8.17 -1.07
N CYS A 108 -5.03 8.75 -0.46
CA CYS A 108 -4.66 10.14 -0.68
C CYS A 108 -4.14 10.39 -2.11
N ASN A 109 -3.27 9.51 -2.60
CA ASN A 109 -2.66 9.68 -3.92
C ASN A 109 -3.70 9.61 -5.03
N LYS A 110 -4.46 8.50 -5.09
CA LYS A 110 -5.36 8.22 -6.20
C LYS A 110 -6.72 8.89 -6.06
N TYR A 111 -7.30 8.86 -4.85
CA TYR A 111 -8.70 9.25 -4.64
C TYR A 111 -8.86 10.64 -4.05
N THR A 112 -7.81 11.24 -3.47
CA THR A 112 -7.85 12.62 -3.01
C THR A 112 -7.20 13.55 -4.03
N LEU A 113 -5.88 13.43 -4.26
CA LEU A 113 -5.17 14.27 -5.23
C LEU A 113 -5.59 13.97 -6.67
N GLY A 114 -5.60 12.68 -7.05
CA GLY A 114 -5.97 12.27 -8.40
C GLY A 114 -7.38 12.67 -8.81
N TRP A 115 -8.37 12.57 -7.91
CA TRP A 115 -9.74 13.02 -8.17
C TRP A 115 -9.85 14.55 -8.24
N ALA A 116 -9.10 15.27 -7.39
CA ALA A 116 -8.98 16.71 -7.48
C ALA A 116 -8.18 17.18 -8.71
N ARG A 117 -7.57 16.26 -9.48
CA ARG A 117 -6.71 16.52 -10.64
C ARG A 117 -5.59 17.52 -10.32
N ASP A 118 -5.01 17.39 -9.13
CA ASP A 118 -3.97 18.31 -8.62
C ASP A 118 -4.42 19.80 -8.59
N CYS A 119 -5.73 20.07 -8.58
CA CYS A 119 -6.27 21.43 -8.62
C CYS A 119 -6.24 22.08 -7.24
N ILE A 120 -5.36 23.07 -7.05
CA ILE A 120 -5.25 23.83 -5.79
C ILE A 120 -6.60 24.47 -5.41
N GLU A 121 -7.33 25.01 -6.38
CA GLU A 121 -8.59 25.70 -6.13
C GLU A 121 -9.69 24.75 -5.62
N PHE A 122 -9.64 23.47 -6.00
CA PHE A 122 -10.52 22.46 -5.43
C PHE A 122 -10.31 22.34 -3.91
N PHE A 123 -9.06 22.28 -3.46
CA PHE A 123 -8.74 22.16 -2.03
C PHE A 123 -9.03 23.43 -1.25
N LYS A 124 -8.80 24.62 -1.84
CA LYS A 124 -9.22 25.89 -1.24
C LYS A 124 -10.72 25.94 -0.99
N ARG A 125 -11.53 25.51 -1.98
CA ARG A 125 -12.99 25.41 -1.81
C ARG A 125 -13.38 24.36 -0.79
N ALA A 126 -12.67 23.23 -0.70
CA ALA A 126 -12.92 22.24 0.33
C ALA A 126 -12.69 22.80 1.75
N ILE A 127 -11.61 23.56 1.95
CA ILE A 127 -11.37 24.27 3.21
C ILE A 127 -12.52 25.25 3.49
N ALA A 128 -12.87 26.10 2.52
CA ALA A 128 -13.94 27.07 2.66
C ALA A 128 -15.30 26.41 2.97
N TYR A 129 -15.62 25.28 2.34
CA TYR A 129 -16.85 24.52 2.59
C TYR A 129 -16.94 23.99 4.03
N LEU A 130 -15.81 23.56 4.61
CA LEU A 130 -15.76 23.07 5.99
C LEU A 130 -15.81 24.21 7.02
N THR A 131 -15.17 25.34 6.73
CA THR A 131 -15.07 26.46 7.68
C THR A 131 -16.24 27.45 7.57
N SER A 132 -16.83 27.59 6.40
CA SER A 132 -17.95 28.48 6.13
C SER A 132 -18.97 27.79 5.21
N PRO A 133 -19.73 26.81 5.74
CA PRO A 133 -20.62 26.01 4.92
C PRO A 133 -21.72 26.88 4.29
N PRO A 134 -21.96 26.75 2.97
CA PRO A 134 -22.94 27.59 2.28
C PRO A 134 -24.36 27.40 2.82
N ALA A 135 -24.69 26.21 3.32
CA ALA A 135 -25.99 25.96 3.95
C ALA A 135 -26.21 26.84 5.19
N VAL A 136 -25.20 27.02 6.04
CA VAL A 136 -25.30 27.87 7.23
C VAL A 136 -25.53 29.32 6.84
N GLN A 137 -24.86 29.80 5.79
CA GLN A 137 -25.02 31.18 5.30
C GLN A 137 -26.41 31.44 4.70
N VAL A 138 -27.02 30.45 4.03
CA VAL A 138 -28.27 30.63 3.29
C VAL A 138 -29.51 30.31 4.14
N ILE A 139 -29.47 29.24 4.93
CA ILE A 139 -30.63 28.72 5.67
C ILE A 139 -30.43 28.64 7.18
N GLY A 140 -29.33 29.19 7.69
CA GLY A 140 -28.93 29.12 9.09
C GLY A 140 -28.40 27.74 9.50
N GLU A 141 -28.01 27.62 10.76
CA GLU A 141 -27.61 26.34 11.33
C GLU A 141 -28.80 25.39 11.45
N ARG A 142 -28.63 24.18 10.90
CA ARG A 142 -29.65 23.11 10.98
C ARG A 142 -28.99 21.77 11.18
N ILE A 143 -29.60 20.95 12.03
CA ILE A 143 -29.20 19.57 12.25
C ILE A 143 -29.96 18.67 11.27
N ALA A 144 -29.26 17.80 10.54
CA ALA A 144 -29.89 16.80 9.70
C ALA A 144 -30.70 15.82 10.57
N PRO A 145 -32.01 15.60 10.33
CA PRO A 145 -32.85 14.76 11.19
C PRO A 145 -32.33 13.34 11.40
N ILE A 146 -31.63 12.78 10.41
CA ILE A 146 -30.96 11.47 10.47
C ILE A 146 -29.91 11.35 11.59
N GLU A 147 -29.40 12.47 12.11
CA GLU A 147 -28.41 12.52 13.18
C GLU A 147 -29.00 13.04 14.51
N ALA A 148 -30.28 13.44 14.54
CA ALA A 148 -30.88 14.10 15.71
C ALA A 148 -30.86 13.21 16.96
N ASP A 149 -31.17 11.91 16.80
CA ASP A 149 -31.21 10.97 17.93
C ASP A 149 -29.81 10.69 18.48
N LYS A 150 -28.78 10.63 17.62
CA LYS A 150 -27.39 10.45 18.04
C LYS A 150 -26.84 11.66 18.79
N LEU A 151 -27.31 12.87 18.47
CA LEU A 151 -26.87 14.10 19.15
C LEU A 151 -27.61 14.33 20.46
N ARG A 152 -28.88 13.93 20.58
CA ARG A 152 -29.66 14.00 21.83
C ARG A 152 -29.17 13.02 22.90
N SER A 153 -28.51 11.94 22.49
CA SER A 153 -28.01 10.87 23.36
C SER A 153 -26.55 11.05 23.77
N GLN A 154 -25.88 12.12 23.33
CA GLN A 154 -24.56 12.48 23.84
C GLN A 154 -24.75 13.23 25.18
N PRO A 155 -24.16 12.73 26.28
CA PRO A 155 -24.25 13.38 27.59
C PRO A 155 -23.51 14.72 27.65
#